data_AF-A0AAV2REL4-F1
#
_entry.id   AF-A0AAV2REL4-F1
#
_cell.length_a   1.000
_cell.length_b   1.000
_cell.length_c   1.000
_cell.angle_alpha   90.00
_cell.angle_beta   90.00
_cell.angle_gamma   90.00
#
_symmetry.space_group_name_H-M   'P 1'
#
loop_
_entity.id
_entity.type
_entity.pdbx_description
1 polymer ?
#
loop_
_entity_poly.entity_id
_entity_poly.type
_entity_poly.pdbx_seq_one_letter_code
_entity_poly.pdbx_strand_id
1 'polypeptide(L)'
;MIERKITMERPKPMKPVKLKNVSLQDYEIFNKLERSMHLEDVLLRNSNSLLASEVSTKDDSFIQNRGIQVLWFGVSRQHPSENHFYGNVSFIISLDKILKDFQDNFNIYWLESLDLKSHFVSRVFLTSKPLDDLHPAIAINFKELGFPLYQDRSGNFYHLKNMPGYEHGHVVEFMIDVRSDSDCKWIFDNSQRLAVNHTKANTFSGNDFSTLACHEFNKRRLVCPSSFSRKQVKLKVCCSLPNFFSERKSFHFRIRSEKRTEIKHKRRKKKLWRKFKSIEL
;
A
#
# COMPACT_ATOMS: atom_id res chain seq x y z
N MET A 1 8.08 -29.16 -26.03
CA MET A 1 7.77 -28.12 -25.02
C MET A 1 8.64 -26.92 -25.34
N ILE A 2 8.07 -25.84 -25.88
CA ILE A 2 8.81 -24.63 -26.22
C ILE A 2 8.75 -23.71 -25.00
N GLU A 3 9.83 -23.62 -24.24
CA GLU A 3 10.01 -22.57 -23.24
C GLU A 3 10.10 -21.23 -23.97
N ARG A 4 8.96 -20.55 -24.13
CA ARG A 4 8.98 -19.13 -24.50
C ARG A 4 9.61 -18.38 -23.32
N LYS A 5 10.89 -18.02 -23.44
CA LYS A 5 11.52 -16.98 -22.62
C LYS A 5 10.80 -15.66 -22.90
N ILE A 6 9.77 -15.39 -22.10
CA ILE A 6 9.11 -14.08 -22.07
C ILE A 6 10.04 -13.18 -21.28
N THR A 7 10.84 -12.41 -22.00
CA THR A 7 11.50 -11.23 -21.44
C THR A 7 10.42 -10.21 -21.14
N MET A 8 10.06 -10.06 -19.86
CA MET A 8 9.28 -8.89 -19.45
C MET A 8 10.11 -7.66 -19.79
N GLU A 9 9.66 -6.85 -20.76
CA GLU A 9 10.29 -5.57 -21.02
C GLU A 9 10.30 -4.78 -19.72
N ARG A 10 11.50 -4.41 -19.27
CA ARG A 10 11.65 -3.64 -18.04
C ARG A 10 11.05 -2.26 -18.31
N PRO A 11 10.31 -1.66 -17.34
CA PRO A 11 9.85 -0.28 -17.46
C PRO A 11 10.98 0.63 -17.92
N LYS A 12 10.68 1.49 -18.90
CA LYS A 12 11.61 2.50 -19.39
C LYS A 12 11.46 3.72 -18.47
N PRO A 13 12.47 4.01 -17.63
CA PRO A 13 12.44 5.23 -16.85
C PRO A 13 12.52 6.42 -17.80
N MET A 14 11.74 7.45 -17.49
CA MET A 14 11.70 8.69 -18.24
C MET A 14 11.93 9.85 -17.28
N LYS A 15 12.64 10.85 -17.78
CA LYS A 15 12.72 12.13 -17.08
C LYS A 15 11.31 12.70 -16.93
N PRO A 16 11.00 13.33 -15.80
CA PRO A 16 9.80 14.14 -15.64
C PRO A 16 9.67 15.12 -16.79
N VAL A 17 8.52 15.11 -17.47
CA VAL A 17 8.19 16.09 -18.51
C VAL A 17 6.74 16.47 -18.32
N LYS A 18 6.48 17.77 -18.14
CA LYS A 18 5.11 18.29 -18.03
C LYS A 18 4.25 17.76 -19.18
N LEU A 19 3.19 17.04 -18.83
CA LEU A 19 2.31 16.39 -19.78
C LEU A 19 1.49 17.45 -20.53
N LYS A 20 1.35 17.26 -21.84
CA LYS A 20 0.54 18.12 -22.70
C LYS A 20 -0.83 17.49 -22.92
N ASN A 21 -1.84 18.31 -23.22
CA ASN A 21 -3.19 17.87 -23.56
C ASN A 21 -3.92 17.11 -22.44
N VAL A 22 -3.56 17.34 -21.18
CA VAL A 22 -4.35 16.92 -20.02
C VAL A 22 -5.28 18.05 -19.58
N SER A 23 -6.44 17.69 -19.07
CA SER A 23 -7.48 18.59 -18.60
C SER A 23 -7.92 18.20 -17.18
N LEU A 24 -8.75 19.03 -16.54
CA LEU A 24 -9.17 18.77 -15.16
C LEU A 24 -9.94 17.43 -15.00
N GLN A 25 -10.63 16.96 -16.04
CA GLN A 25 -11.35 15.67 -16.00
C GLN A 25 -10.40 14.46 -15.90
N ASP A 26 -9.12 14.65 -16.21
CA ASP A 26 -8.09 13.61 -16.12
C ASP A 26 -7.54 13.45 -14.70
N TYR A 27 -7.96 14.34 -13.79
CA TYR A 27 -7.56 14.39 -12.40
C TYR A 27 -8.68 13.90 -11.48
N GLU A 28 -8.29 13.29 -10.36
CA GLU A 28 -9.21 12.83 -9.31
C GLU A 28 -8.79 13.40 -7.96
N ILE A 29 -9.79 13.82 -7.18
CA ILE A 29 -9.58 14.35 -5.83
C ILE A 29 -9.03 13.26 -4.91
N PHE A 30 -8.02 13.59 -4.11
CA PHE A 30 -7.51 12.69 -3.09
C PHE A 30 -6.97 13.49 -1.90
N ASN A 31 -6.96 12.85 -0.73
CA ASN A 31 -6.37 13.42 0.48
C ASN A 31 -5.72 12.37 1.38
N LYS A 32 -5.63 11.12 0.90
CA LYS A 32 -5.13 9.97 1.66
C LYS A 32 -4.12 9.21 0.84
N LEU A 33 -3.00 8.91 1.47
CA LEU A 33 -1.97 8.03 0.97
C LEU A 33 -2.12 6.66 1.63
N GLU A 34 -1.82 5.59 0.89
CA GLU A 34 -1.90 4.23 1.37
C GLU A 34 -0.65 3.42 1.06
N ARG A 35 -0.16 2.70 2.07
CA ARG A 35 0.87 1.68 1.93
C ARG A 35 0.30 0.35 2.40
N SER A 36 0.37 -0.68 1.56
CA SER A 36 0.01 -2.04 1.98
C SER A 36 1.27 -2.88 2.24
N MET A 37 1.15 -3.81 3.17
CA MET A 37 2.18 -4.79 3.53
C MET A 37 1.57 -6.19 3.65
N HIS A 38 2.42 -7.19 3.43
CA HIS A 38 2.07 -8.57 3.73
C HIS A 38 2.00 -8.78 5.25
N LEU A 39 1.07 -9.61 5.70
CA LEU A 39 0.85 -9.91 7.12
C LEU A 39 2.12 -10.45 7.78
N GLU A 40 2.85 -11.30 7.08
CA GLU A 40 4.08 -11.92 7.54
C GLU A 40 5.11 -10.83 7.87
N ASP A 41 5.26 -9.80 7.03
CA ASP A 41 6.17 -8.68 7.28
C ASP A 41 5.77 -7.89 8.53
N VAL A 42 4.45 -7.69 8.72
CA VAL A 42 3.89 -7.00 9.89
C VAL A 42 4.15 -7.80 11.18
N LEU A 43 3.97 -9.12 11.14
CA LEU A 43 4.12 -10.01 12.29
C LEU A 43 5.58 -10.28 12.64
N LEU A 44 6.44 -10.54 11.66
CA LEU A 44 7.87 -10.82 11.86
C LEU A 44 8.57 -9.70 12.62
N ARG A 45 8.09 -8.47 12.43
CA ARG A 45 8.73 -7.27 12.97
C ARG A 45 8.12 -6.80 14.27
N ASN A 46 7.12 -7.53 14.79
CA ASN A 46 6.36 -7.16 15.97
C ASN A 46 5.89 -5.69 15.89
N SER A 47 5.55 -5.26 14.66
CA SER A 47 5.87 -3.92 14.16
C SER A 47 5.23 -2.78 14.95
N ASN A 48 6.08 -1.98 15.59
CA ASN A 48 5.77 -0.65 16.14
C ASN A 48 6.27 0.49 15.23
N SER A 49 6.68 0.15 14.00
CA SER A 49 7.25 1.07 13.01
C SER A 49 7.11 0.50 11.59
N LEU A 50 7.11 1.38 10.59
CA LEU A 50 7.19 1.02 9.17
C LEU A 50 8.64 0.82 8.72
N LEU A 51 8.81 0.17 7.57
CA LEU A 51 10.14 -0.06 6.99
C LEU A 51 10.40 0.87 5.84
N ALA A 52 11.40 1.72 6.04
CA ALA A 52 11.98 2.44 4.95
C ALA A 52 12.68 1.47 3.99
N SER A 53 12.68 1.87 2.72
CA SER A 53 13.48 1.25 1.68
C SER A 53 14.39 2.32 1.11
N GLU A 54 15.56 1.93 0.65
CA GLU A 54 16.36 2.82 -0.19
C GLU A 54 15.61 3.15 -1.47
N VAL A 55 15.83 4.36 -1.96
CA VAL A 55 15.31 4.76 -3.26
C VAL A 55 16.04 3.96 -4.35
N SER A 56 15.28 3.16 -5.08
CA SER A 56 15.74 2.51 -6.31
C SER A 56 15.21 3.28 -7.53
N THR A 57 15.90 4.36 -7.90
CA THR A 57 15.76 4.97 -9.23
C THR A 57 16.75 4.32 -10.18
N LYS A 58 16.34 4.01 -11.41
CA LYS A 58 17.24 3.42 -12.42
C LYS A 58 18.32 4.38 -12.92
N ASP A 59 18.12 5.69 -12.76
CA ASP A 59 19.23 6.64 -12.79
C ASP A 59 20.03 6.46 -11.48
N ASP A 60 20.77 5.34 -11.43
CA ASP A 60 21.42 4.74 -10.25
C ASP A 60 22.48 5.65 -9.59
N SER A 61 22.83 6.78 -10.18
CA SER A 61 23.97 7.57 -9.70
C SER A 61 23.66 8.55 -8.57
N PHE A 62 22.40 8.94 -8.36
CA PHE A 62 22.16 10.18 -7.59
C PHE A 62 21.52 9.99 -6.21
N ILE A 63 20.44 9.22 -6.12
CA ILE A 63 19.70 9.07 -4.85
C ILE A 63 20.30 7.94 -3.99
N GLN A 64 20.77 6.86 -4.61
CA GLN A 64 21.45 5.75 -3.90
C GLN A 64 22.71 6.22 -3.17
N ASN A 65 23.49 7.12 -3.78
CA ASN A 65 24.73 7.65 -3.18
C ASN A 65 24.52 8.55 -1.96
N ARG A 66 23.27 8.93 -1.65
CA ARG A 66 22.93 9.79 -0.49
C ARG A 66 22.32 9.02 0.69
N GLY A 67 22.15 7.70 0.58
CA GLY A 67 21.54 6.88 1.63
C GLY A 67 20.10 7.31 1.95
N ILE A 68 19.37 7.86 0.98
CA ILE A 68 18.00 8.34 1.19
C ILE A 68 17.09 7.14 1.43
N GLN A 69 16.43 7.15 2.58
CA GLN A 69 15.46 6.16 2.99
C GLN A 69 14.06 6.72 2.76
N VAL A 70 13.17 5.93 2.17
CA VAL A 70 11.80 6.36 1.89
C VAL A 70 10.76 5.34 2.30
N LEU A 71 9.58 5.84 2.65
CA LEU A 71 8.37 5.06 2.68
C LEU A 71 7.58 5.28 1.40
N TRP A 72 7.39 4.20 0.64
CA TRP A 72 6.52 4.14 -0.52
C TRP A 72 5.04 4.08 -0.14
N PHE A 73 4.25 4.92 -0.79
CA PHE A 73 2.80 4.99 -0.71
C PHE A 73 2.21 5.15 -2.11
N GLY A 74 0.94 4.79 -2.29
CA GLY A 74 0.12 5.19 -3.43
C GLY A 74 -1.04 6.07 -2.98
N VAL A 75 -1.82 6.56 -3.94
CA VAL A 75 -3.12 7.15 -3.64
C VAL A 75 -4.04 6.08 -3.03
N SER A 76 -4.66 6.37 -1.89
CA SER A 76 -5.59 5.44 -1.26
C SER A 76 -6.86 5.30 -2.08
N ARG A 77 -7.21 4.05 -2.45
CA ARG A 77 -8.45 3.73 -3.17
C ARG A 77 -9.50 3.37 -2.14
N GLN A 78 -10.56 4.15 -2.03
CA GLN A 78 -11.48 4.14 -0.87
C GLN A 78 -12.37 2.89 -0.70
N HIS A 79 -12.05 1.72 -1.27
CA HIS A 79 -12.88 0.50 -1.13
C HIS A 79 -12.17 -0.68 -0.43
N PRO A 80 -12.36 -0.85 0.90
CA PRO A 80 -11.80 -1.98 1.67
C PRO A 80 -12.36 -3.36 1.27
N SER A 81 -13.40 -3.41 0.44
CA SER A 81 -14.02 -4.63 -0.10
C SER A 81 -13.29 -5.19 -1.31
N GLU A 82 -12.46 -4.38 -1.95
CA GLU A 82 -11.70 -4.80 -3.12
C GLU A 82 -10.48 -5.62 -2.73
N ASN A 83 -10.02 -6.46 -3.67
CA ASN A 83 -8.81 -7.24 -3.47
C ASN A 83 -7.61 -6.32 -3.66
N HIS A 84 -6.75 -6.20 -2.65
CA HIS A 84 -5.52 -5.42 -2.73
C HIS A 84 -4.41 -6.22 -3.40
N PHE A 85 -3.52 -5.57 -4.14
CA PHE A 85 -2.43 -6.24 -4.89
C PHE A 85 -1.11 -6.28 -4.14
N TYR A 86 -0.94 -5.41 -3.15
CA TYR A 86 0.34 -5.18 -2.48
C TYR A 86 0.45 -5.84 -1.10
N GLY A 87 -0.66 -6.35 -0.56
CA GLY A 87 -0.68 -6.99 0.74
C GLY A 87 -2.06 -7.03 1.36
N ASN A 88 -2.11 -7.41 2.63
CA ASN A 88 -3.35 -7.68 3.37
C ASN A 88 -3.48 -6.84 4.65
N VAL A 89 -2.48 -6.00 4.96
CA VAL A 89 -2.52 -4.95 5.98
C VAL A 89 -2.20 -3.62 5.31
N SER A 90 -3.01 -2.61 5.53
CA SER A 90 -2.85 -1.30 4.90
C SER A 90 -2.75 -0.19 5.94
N PHE A 91 -1.86 0.75 5.68
CA PHE A 91 -1.56 1.94 6.47
C PHE A 91 -1.99 3.15 5.66
N ILE A 92 -3.02 3.85 6.14
CA ILE A 92 -3.63 4.98 5.45
C ILE A 92 -3.38 6.24 6.27
N ILE A 93 -2.79 7.26 5.65
CA ILE A 93 -2.46 8.53 6.30
C ILE A 93 -2.95 9.70 5.44
N SER A 94 -3.37 10.78 6.08
CA SER A 94 -3.80 11.99 5.37
C SER A 94 -2.58 12.70 4.78
N LEU A 95 -2.68 13.15 3.52
CA LEU A 95 -1.64 13.96 2.89
C LEU A 95 -1.46 15.28 3.66
N ASP A 96 -2.55 15.98 3.99
CA ASP A 96 -2.49 17.19 4.81
C ASP A 96 -1.76 16.98 6.13
N LYS A 97 -1.99 15.82 6.76
CA LYS A 97 -1.32 15.46 8.01
C LYS A 97 0.19 15.28 7.83
N ILE A 98 0.62 14.67 6.72
CA ILE A 98 2.04 14.59 6.39
C ILE A 98 2.62 16.00 6.20
N LEU A 99 1.96 16.81 5.37
CA LEU A 99 2.46 18.14 5.00
C LEU A 99 2.52 19.12 6.17
N LYS A 100 1.66 18.95 7.20
CA LYS A 100 1.57 19.85 8.36
C LYS A 100 2.30 19.35 9.60
N ASP A 101 2.23 18.05 9.89
CA ASP A 101 2.57 17.53 11.23
C ASP A 101 3.80 16.62 11.24
N PHE A 102 4.24 16.09 10.10
CA PHE A 102 5.31 15.09 10.08
C PHE A 102 6.70 15.71 10.15
N GLN A 103 6.97 16.71 9.31
CA GLN A 103 8.19 17.50 9.27
C GLN A 103 7.84 18.90 8.76
N ASP A 104 8.60 19.91 9.18
CA ASP A 104 8.41 21.27 8.70
C ASP A 104 8.85 21.41 7.24
N ASN A 105 8.12 22.23 6.48
CA ASN A 105 8.49 22.70 5.14
C ASN A 105 8.75 21.58 4.12
N PHE A 106 7.74 20.73 3.88
CA PHE A 106 7.80 19.75 2.80
C PHE A 106 7.93 20.42 1.43
N ASN A 107 8.91 19.93 0.68
CA ASN A 107 9.10 20.15 -0.74
C ASN A 107 8.59 18.92 -1.49
N ILE A 108 7.96 19.15 -2.65
CA ILE A 108 7.30 18.10 -3.41
C ILE A 108 7.84 18.12 -4.84
N TYR A 109 8.51 17.03 -5.20
CA TYR A 109 9.18 16.88 -6.50
C TYR A 109 8.59 15.74 -7.29
N TRP A 110 8.50 15.89 -8.60
CA TRP A 110 8.36 14.78 -9.53
C TRP A 110 9.77 14.29 -9.89
N LEU A 111 10.12 13.06 -9.49
CA LEU A 111 11.47 12.52 -9.68
C LEU A 111 11.64 11.77 -11.00
N GLU A 112 10.69 10.90 -11.31
CA GLU A 112 10.75 10.07 -12.51
C GLU A 112 9.36 9.65 -12.96
N SER A 113 9.31 9.14 -14.19
CA SER A 113 8.16 8.45 -14.72
C SER A 113 8.53 7.08 -15.25
N LEU A 114 7.60 6.14 -15.16
CA LEU A 114 7.74 4.80 -15.71
C LEU A 114 6.65 4.61 -16.77
N ASP A 115 7.11 4.40 -18.00
CA ASP A 115 6.24 3.99 -19.10
C ASP A 115 6.08 2.46 -19.06
N LEU A 116 4.92 2.00 -18.62
CA LEU A 116 4.54 0.58 -18.60
C LEU A 116 3.50 0.35 -19.69
N LYS A 117 3.50 -0.86 -20.25
CA LYS A 117 2.60 -1.24 -21.36
C LYS A 117 1.13 -0.89 -21.11
N SER A 118 0.64 -1.01 -19.87
CA SER A 118 -0.77 -0.78 -19.53
C SER A 118 -1.04 0.55 -18.81
N HIS A 119 -0.02 1.22 -18.27
CA HIS A 119 -0.19 2.45 -17.51
C HIS A 119 1.08 3.29 -17.44
N PHE A 120 0.90 4.57 -17.18
CA PHE A 120 1.99 5.48 -16.89
C PHE A 120 2.09 5.69 -15.38
N VAL A 121 3.29 5.64 -14.82
CA VAL A 121 3.53 5.90 -13.39
C VAL A 121 4.34 7.17 -13.25
N SER A 122 3.94 8.04 -12.32
CA SER A 122 4.76 9.15 -11.86
C SER A 122 5.13 8.96 -10.40
N ARG A 123 6.42 9.13 -10.08
CA ARG A 123 6.95 9.03 -8.72
C ARG A 123 7.19 10.42 -8.15
N VAL A 124 6.48 10.72 -7.08
CA VAL A 124 6.49 12.00 -6.38
C VAL A 124 7.25 11.83 -5.07
N PHE A 125 8.23 12.69 -4.82
CA PHE A 125 9.05 12.68 -3.63
C PHE A 125 8.71 13.84 -2.71
N LEU A 126 8.44 13.51 -1.45
CA LEU A 126 8.12 14.43 -0.37
C LEU A 126 9.31 14.47 0.59
N THR A 127 9.96 15.63 0.71
CA THR A 127 11.11 15.79 1.61
C THR A 127 11.13 17.18 2.25
N SER A 128 11.55 17.28 3.51
CA SER A 128 11.84 18.57 4.16
C SER A 128 13.14 19.23 3.67
N LYS A 129 13.95 18.55 2.85
CA LYS A 129 15.16 19.13 2.28
C LYS A 129 14.89 19.65 0.86
N PRO A 130 15.28 20.89 0.54
CA PRO A 130 15.23 21.34 -0.84
C PRO A 130 16.13 20.48 -1.72
N LEU A 131 15.69 20.27 -2.95
CA LEU A 131 16.40 19.54 -4.01
C LEU A 131 16.69 20.48 -5.18
N ASP A 132 16.85 21.77 -4.92
CA ASP A 132 16.84 22.85 -5.93
C ASP A 132 17.94 22.67 -7.01
N ASP A 133 19.03 21.97 -6.69
CA ASP A 133 20.13 21.69 -7.62
C ASP A 133 20.02 20.30 -8.30
N LEU A 134 18.93 19.56 -8.08
CA LEU A 134 18.86 18.14 -8.40
C LEU A 134 18.09 17.86 -9.68
N HIS A 135 18.75 18.01 -10.82
CA HIS A 135 18.24 17.51 -12.08
C HIS A 135 18.28 15.97 -12.10
N PRO A 136 17.20 15.25 -12.52
CA PRO A 136 16.01 15.74 -13.24
C PRO A 136 14.76 15.98 -12.37
N ALA A 137 14.89 16.12 -11.05
CA ALA A 137 13.74 16.39 -10.19
C ALA A 137 13.09 17.73 -10.60
N ILE A 138 11.77 17.71 -10.78
CA ILE A 138 11.00 18.92 -11.10
C ILE A 138 10.15 19.26 -9.89
N ALA A 139 10.32 20.47 -9.34
CA ALA A 139 9.42 20.99 -8.31
C ALA A 139 7.99 21.06 -8.87
N ILE A 140 7.03 20.46 -8.16
CA ILE A 140 5.64 20.41 -8.63
C ILE A 140 4.99 21.79 -8.47
N ASN A 141 4.51 22.34 -9.57
CA ASN A 141 3.63 23.50 -9.53
C ASN A 141 2.17 23.04 -9.43
N PHE A 142 1.61 23.08 -8.22
CA PHE A 142 0.23 22.67 -7.95
C PHE A 142 -0.83 23.48 -8.70
N LYS A 143 -0.50 24.66 -9.22
CA LYS A 143 -1.46 25.53 -9.90
C LYS A 143 -1.58 25.24 -11.40
N GLU A 144 -0.78 24.30 -11.92
CA GLU A 144 -0.73 23.98 -13.33
C GLU A 144 -1.12 22.52 -13.60
N LEU A 145 -1.93 22.30 -14.64
CA LEU A 145 -2.18 20.97 -15.18
C LEU A 145 -0.94 20.46 -15.95
N GLY A 146 -0.81 19.14 -16.07
CA GLY A 146 0.34 18.47 -16.70
C GLY A 146 1.36 17.92 -15.70
N PHE A 147 1.24 18.27 -14.42
CA PHE A 147 1.97 17.65 -13.33
C PHE A 147 1.20 16.44 -12.76
N PRO A 148 1.86 15.47 -12.12
CA PRO A 148 1.18 14.33 -11.51
C PRO A 148 0.21 14.74 -10.39
N LEU A 149 0.38 15.93 -9.82
CA LEU A 149 -0.47 16.52 -8.78
C LEU A 149 -0.94 17.92 -9.19
N TYR A 150 -2.14 18.28 -8.73
CA TYR A 150 -2.75 19.60 -8.91
C TYR A 150 -3.48 19.98 -7.61
N GLN A 151 -3.55 21.27 -7.28
CA GLN A 151 -4.34 21.78 -6.17
C GLN A 151 -5.27 22.88 -6.68
N ASP A 152 -6.56 22.76 -6.37
CA ASP A 152 -7.52 23.79 -6.76
C ASP A 152 -7.44 25.03 -5.84
N ARG A 153 -8.22 26.06 -6.17
CA ARG A 153 -8.31 27.30 -5.38
C ARG A 153 -8.91 27.10 -3.99
N SER A 154 -9.65 26.01 -3.77
CA SER A 154 -10.26 25.65 -2.49
C SER A 154 -9.28 24.86 -1.60
N GLY A 155 -8.08 24.55 -2.10
CA GLY A 155 -7.06 23.78 -1.40
C GLY A 155 -7.19 22.28 -1.55
N ASN A 156 -8.12 21.77 -2.37
CA ASN A 156 -8.26 20.34 -2.60
C ASN A 156 -7.13 19.82 -3.47
N PHE A 157 -6.54 18.69 -3.06
CA PHE A 157 -5.51 18.01 -3.84
C PHE A 157 -6.14 17.04 -4.83
N TYR A 158 -5.54 17.01 -6.01
CA TYR A 158 -5.87 16.14 -7.11
C TYR A 158 -4.63 15.42 -7.60
N HIS A 159 -4.79 14.17 -8.01
CA HIS A 159 -3.76 13.44 -8.71
C HIS A 159 -4.21 13.15 -10.14
N LEU A 160 -3.26 13.07 -11.06
CA LEU A 160 -3.53 12.61 -12.41
C LEU A 160 -3.92 11.14 -12.36
N LYS A 161 -5.09 10.81 -12.93
CA LYS A 161 -5.68 9.46 -12.96
C LYS A 161 -5.74 8.91 -14.38
N ASN A 162 -6.07 9.76 -15.35
CA ASN A 162 -6.18 9.35 -16.75
C ASN A 162 -4.94 9.81 -17.52
N MET A 163 -4.46 8.96 -18.43
CA MET A 163 -3.39 9.29 -19.37
C MET A 163 -3.79 8.74 -20.75
N PRO A 164 -3.94 9.58 -21.78
CA PRO A 164 -4.26 9.12 -23.12
C PRO A 164 -3.26 8.08 -23.62
N GLY A 165 -3.76 7.01 -24.23
CA GLY A 165 -2.94 5.91 -24.76
C GLY A 165 -2.67 4.77 -23.78
N TYR A 166 -3.13 4.86 -22.53
CA TYR A 166 -2.92 3.83 -21.51
C TYR A 166 -4.24 3.26 -20.99
N GLU A 167 -4.40 1.93 -21.06
CA GLU A 167 -5.60 1.20 -20.66
C GLU A 167 -5.99 1.43 -19.20
N HIS A 168 -5.01 1.44 -18.29
CA HIS A 168 -5.24 1.68 -16.86
C HIS A 168 -4.86 3.10 -16.43
N GLY A 169 -4.69 4.01 -17.41
CA GLY A 169 -4.43 5.43 -17.18
C GLY A 169 -3.10 5.71 -16.49
N HIS A 170 -3.17 6.48 -15.41
CA HIS A 170 -2.05 7.05 -14.68
C HIS A 170 -2.05 6.63 -13.22
N VAL A 171 -0.86 6.31 -12.69
CA VAL A 171 -0.65 5.98 -11.29
C VAL A 171 0.34 6.97 -10.69
N VAL A 172 0.01 7.50 -9.51
CA VAL A 172 0.94 8.30 -8.71
C VAL A 172 1.43 7.46 -7.54
N GLU A 173 2.75 7.29 -7.46
CA GLU A 173 3.45 6.71 -6.32
C GLU A 173 4.14 7.84 -5.54
N PHE A 174 4.07 7.78 -4.22
CA PHE A 174 4.66 8.74 -3.31
C PHE A 174 5.82 8.11 -2.56
N MET A 175 6.93 8.84 -2.49
CA MET A 175 8.11 8.53 -1.72
C MET A 175 8.22 9.57 -0.61
N ILE A 176 8.00 9.16 0.63
CA ILE A 176 8.17 10.05 1.78
C ILE A 176 9.57 9.86 2.34
N ASP A 177 10.39 10.90 2.31
CA ASP A 177 11.72 10.95 2.94
C ASP A 177 11.61 10.71 4.45
N VAL A 178 12.26 9.67 4.94
CA VAL A 178 12.34 9.34 6.37
C VAL A 178 13.80 9.26 6.78
N ARG A 179 14.16 9.90 7.89
CA ARG A 179 15.56 10.09 8.30
C ARG A 179 15.96 9.27 9.51
N SER A 180 14.99 8.64 10.16
CA SER A 180 15.20 7.90 11.39
C SER A 180 14.08 6.88 11.64
N ASP A 181 14.30 6.00 12.60
CA ASP A 181 13.23 5.11 13.08
C ASP A 181 12.08 5.87 13.73
N SER A 182 12.33 7.07 14.29
CA SER A 182 11.27 7.91 14.86
C SER A 182 10.32 8.43 13.78
N ASP A 183 10.83 8.72 12.59
CA ASP A 183 10.03 9.15 11.45
C ASP A 183 9.09 8.02 10.97
N CYS A 184 9.66 6.84 10.77
CA CYS A 184 8.90 5.63 10.42
C CYS A 184 7.85 5.29 11.48
N LYS A 185 8.20 5.46 12.76
CA LYS A 185 7.29 5.25 13.88
C LYS A 185 6.19 6.31 13.92
N TRP A 186 6.51 7.57 13.68
CA TRP A 186 5.51 8.64 13.63
C TRP A 186 4.47 8.35 12.55
N ILE A 187 4.90 7.99 11.34
CA ILE A 187 3.97 7.64 10.24
C ILE A 187 3.15 6.41 10.63
N PHE A 188 3.76 5.41 11.25
CA PHE A 188 3.07 4.22 11.73
C PHE A 188 1.97 4.57 12.75
N ASP A 189 2.29 5.39 13.75
CA ASP A 189 1.38 5.76 14.84
C ASP A 189 0.23 6.67 14.36
N ASN A 190 0.50 7.49 13.35
CA ASN A 190 -0.47 8.42 12.76
C ASN A 190 -1.25 7.84 11.56
N SER A 191 -0.98 6.60 11.18
CA SER A 191 -1.73 5.89 10.14
C SER A 191 -2.95 5.15 10.70
N GLN A 192 -4.07 5.24 9.98
CA GLN A 192 -5.15 4.28 10.12
C GLN A 192 -4.69 2.93 9.60
N ARG A 193 -4.76 1.91 10.46
CA ARG A 193 -4.40 0.53 10.11
C ARG A 193 -5.66 -0.26 9.79
N LEU A 194 -5.69 -0.86 8.60
CA LEU A 194 -6.81 -1.67 8.12
C LEU A 194 -6.33 -3.06 7.69
N ALA A 195 -7.13 -4.07 8.01
CA ALA A 195 -7.04 -5.35 7.31
C ALA A 195 -7.79 -5.23 5.98
N VAL A 196 -7.17 -5.68 4.90
CA VAL A 196 -7.74 -5.66 3.55
C VAL A 196 -7.84 -7.07 2.97
N ASN A 197 -8.63 -7.24 1.91
CA ASN A 197 -8.81 -8.54 1.28
C ASN A 197 -7.64 -8.82 0.32
N HIS A 198 -7.01 -9.99 0.44
CA HIS A 198 -5.93 -10.43 -0.44
C HIS A 198 -6.11 -11.91 -0.83
N THR A 199 -7.35 -12.43 -0.81
CA THR A 199 -7.61 -13.85 -1.10
C THR A 199 -7.32 -14.26 -2.54
N LYS A 200 -7.26 -13.30 -3.47
CA LYS A 200 -6.97 -13.57 -4.89
C LYS A 200 -5.48 -13.41 -5.22
N ALA A 201 -4.62 -13.20 -4.22
CA ALA A 201 -3.18 -13.02 -4.38
C ALA A 201 -2.49 -14.09 -5.23
N ASN A 202 -3.00 -15.32 -5.19
CA ASN A 202 -2.49 -16.48 -5.92
C ASN A 202 -3.35 -16.86 -7.13
N THR A 203 -4.27 -15.99 -7.57
CA THR A 203 -5.02 -16.21 -8.81
C THR A 203 -4.07 -16.04 -9.98
N PHE A 204 -3.84 -17.13 -10.71
CA PHE A 204 -2.98 -17.12 -11.89
C PHE A 204 -3.61 -16.29 -13.01
N SER A 205 -2.79 -15.43 -13.61
CA SER A 205 -3.22 -14.55 -14.69
C SER A 205 -2.25 -14.57 -15.87
N GLY A 206 -1.90 -15.78 -16.34
CA GLY A 206 -1.06 -15.91 -17.53
C GLY A 206 0.19 -15.03 -17.47
N ASN A 207 0.35 -14.16 -18.46
CA ASN A 207 1.49 -13.23 -18.58
C ASN A 207 1.14 -11.77 -18.26
N ASP A 208 -0.11 -11.47 -17.92
CA ASP A 208 -0.59 -10.10 -17.77
C ASP A 208 -0.72 -9.68 -16.31
N PHE A 209 -0.71 -8.37 -16.11
CA PHE A 209 -0.88 -7.70 -14.82
C PHE A 209 -2.32 -7.88 -14.35
N SER A 210 -2.67 -9.05 -13.80
CA SER A 210 -3.97 -9.16 -13.16
C SER A 210 -3.99 -8.29 -11.92
N THR A 211 -4.91 -7.34 -11.96
CA THR A 211 -5.43 -6.61 -10.81
C THR A 211 -6.20 -7.54 -9.87
N LEU A 212 -5.76 -8.78 -9.64
CA LEU A 212 -6.26 -9.70 -8.63
C LEU A 212 -5.09 -10.42 -7.94
N ALA A 213 -3.97 -10.61 -8.64
CA ALA A 213 -2.79 -11.28 -8.13
C ALA A 213 -1.92 -10.36 -7.25
N CYS A 214 -1.09 -10.96 -6.39
CA CYS A 214 -0.11 -10.23 -5.60
C CYS A 214 1.05 -9.77 -6.49
N HIS A 215 1.32 -8.46 -6.52
CA HIS A 215 2.36 -7.89 -7.37
C HIS A 215 3.76 -8.43 -7.06
N GLU A 216 4.13 -8.47 -5.77
CA GLU A 216 5.48 -8.85 -5.32
C GLU A 216 5.82 -10.32 -5.63
N PHE A 217 4.91 -11.23 -5.28
CA PHE A 217 5.13 -12.67 -5.44
C PHE A 217 4.90 -13.14 -6.88
N ASN A 218 3.92 -12.57 -7.60
CA ASN A 218 3.66 -12.93 -8.99
C ASN A 218 4.83 -12.56 -9.90
N LYS A 219 5.46 -11.39 -9.69
CA LYS A 219 6.67 -10.98 -10.44
C LYS A 219 7.81 -11.99 -10.31
N ARG A 220 7.90 -12.67 -9.17
CA ARG A 220 8.91 -13.71 -8.89
C ARG A 220 8.44 -15.12 -9.24
N ARG A 221 7.22 -15.28 -9.74
CA ARG A 221 6.55 -16.58 -9.97
C ARG A 221 6.52 -17.44 -8.71
N LEU A 222 6.27 -16.80 -7.57
CA LEU A 222 6.17 -17.45 -6.26
C LEU A 222 4.72 -17.38 -5.75
N VAL A 223 4.38 -18.31 -4.85
CA VAL A 223 3.10 -18.29 -4.12
C VAL A 223 3.18 -17.23 -3.03
N CYS A 224 2.21 -16.31 -3.00
CA CYS A 224 2.04 -15.35 -1.91
C CYS A 224 1.59 -16.08 -0.62
N PRO A 225 2.35 -15.99 0.48
CA PRO A 225 1.99 -16.61 1.75
C PRO A 225 0.81 -15.90 2.44
N SER A 226 0.54 -14.66 2.04
CA SER A 226 -0.38 -13.74 2.70
C SER A 226 -1.79 -13.72 2.08
N SER A 227 -2.15 -14.77 1.34
CA SER A 227 -3.42 -14.86 0.59
C SER A 227 -4.62 -15.07 1.51
N PHE A 228 -4.95 -14.05 2.30
CA PHE A 228 -5.94 -14.10 3.38
C PHE A 228 -7.08 -13.10 3.15
N SER A 229 -8.24 -13.45 3.66
CA SER A 229 -9.38 -12.54 3.77
C SER A 229 -9.16 -11.52 4.88
N ARG A 230 -9.84 -10.39 4.80
CA ARG A 230 -9.87 -9.36 5.86
C ARG A 230 -10.16 -9.96 7.25
N LYS A 231 -11.07 -10.93 7.35
CA LYS A 231 -11.41 -11.60 8.63
C LYS A 231 -10.23 -12.42 9.17
N GLN A 232 -9.56 -13.17 8.31
CA GLN A 232 -8.39 -13.98 8.70
C GLN A 232 -7.23 -13.11 9.17
N VAL A 233 -6.94 -12.00 8.45
CA VAL A 233 -5.92 -11.03 8.85
C VAL A 233 -6.25 -10.43 10.21
N LYS A 234 -7.49 -9.95 10.42
CA LYS A 234 -7.93 -9.43 11.72
C LYS A 234 -7.69 -10.41 12.86
N LEU A 235 -8.05 -11.68 12.66
CA LEU A 235 -7.84 -12.72 13.67
C LEU A 235 -6.36 -12.95 13.96
N LYS A 236 -5.53 -13.10 12.93
CA LYS A 236 -4.10 -13.38 13.07
C LYS A 236 -3.36 -12.21 13.75
N VAL A 237 -3.57 -10.99 13.27
CA VAL A 237 -2.94 -9.80 13.87
C VAL A 237 -3.42 -9.58 15.29
N CYS A 238 -4.73 -9.63 15.58
CA CYS A 238 -5.22 -9.36 16.94
C CYS A 238 -4.80 -10.44 17.95
N CYS A 239 -4.46 -11.65 17.51
CA CYS A 239 -3.88 -12.67 18.38
C CYS A 239 -2.44 -12.33 18.80
N SER A 240 -1.64 -11.75 17.91
CA SER A 240 -0.23 -11.41 18.17
C SER A 240 -0.03 -9.98 18.67
N LEU A 241 -0.85 -9.04 18.20
CA LEU A 241 -0.78 -7.60 18.42
C LEU A 241 -2.17 -7.05 18.78
N PRO A 242 -2.63 -7.18 20.04
CA PRO A 242 -4.03 -6.95 20.42
C PRO A 242 -4.56 -5.52 20.14
N ASN A 243 -3.67 -4.53 20.00
CA ASN A 243 -4.00 -3.11 19.81
C ASN A 243 -3.72 -2.60 18.38
N PHE A 244 -3.38 -3.47 17.45
CA PHE A 244 -2.85 -3.05 16.15
C PHE A 244 -3.87 -2.31 15.28
N PHE A 245 -5.11 -2.79 15.21
CA PHE A 245 -6.16 -2.13 14.42
C PHE A 245 -6.93 -1.12 15.27
N SER A 246 -7.18 0.07 14.71
CA SER A 246 -7.96 1.13 15.34
C SER A 246 -9.46 0.79 15.50
N GLU A 247 -9.98 -0.16 14.71
CA GLU A 247 -11.37 -0.60 14.71
C GLU A 247 -11.69 -1.59 15.87
N ARG A 248 -11.40 -1.25 17.12
CA ARG A 248 -11.56 -2.21 18.24
C ARG A 248 -13.00 -2.46 18.70
N LYS A 249 -13.94 -1.56 18.44
CA LYS A 249 -15.20 -1.53 19.21
C LYS A 249 -16.12 -2.75 19.02
N SER A 250 -15.99 -3.55 17.97
CA SER A 250 -16.93 -4.66 17.68
C SER A 250 -16.33 -6.08 17.69
N PHE A 251 -15.00 -6.24 17.57
CA PHE A 251 -14.42 -7.55 17.28
C PHE A 251 -14.07 -8.39 18.53
N HIS A 252 -13.61 -7.76 19.62
CA HIS A 252 -13.27 -8.48 20.86
C HIS A 252 -14.48 -9.11 21.54
N PHE A 253 -15.66 -8.49 21.43
CA PHE A 253 -16.90 -9.06 21.95
C PHE A 253 -17.26 -10.36 21.21
N ARG A 254 -17.07 -10.39 19.89
CA ARG A 254 -17.40 -11.52 19.03
C ARG A 254 -16.44 -12.71 19.18
N ILE A 255 -15.13 -12.47 19.33
CA ILE A 255 -14.17 -13.56 19.61
C ILE A 255 -14.43 -14.18 20.98
N ARG A 256 -14.73 -13.37 22.01
CA ARG A 256 -15.08 -13.88 23.34
C ARG A 256 -16.40 -14.65 23.31
N SER A 257 -17.38 -14.22 22.52
CA SER A 257 -18.64 -14.97 22.36
C SER A 257 -18.41 -16.28 21.61
N GLU A 258 -17.68 -16.30 20.49
CA GLU A 258 -17.42 -17.48 19.66
C GLU A 258 -16.60 -18.55 20.42
N LYS A 259 -15.54 -18.16 21.14
CA LYS A 259 -14.81 -19.08 22.03
C LYS A 259 -15.71 -19.63 23.15
N ARG A 260 -16.61 -18.82 23.71
CA ARG A 260 -17.59 -19.27 24.71
C ARG A 260 -18.59 -20.27 24.13
N THR A 261 -19.07 -20.07 22.89
CA THR A 261 -19.97 -21.04 22.22
C THR A 261 -19.25 -22.34 21.92
N GLU A 262 -18.00 -22.30 21.45
CA GLU A 262 -17.22 -23.50 21.16
C GLU A 262 -16.95 -24.33 22.44
N ILE A 263 -16.58 -23.67 23.54
CA ILE A 263 -16.39 -24.32 24.85
C ILE A 263 -17.72 -24.91 25.35
N LYS A 264 -18.85 -24.20 25.23
CA LYS A 264 -20.17 -24.73 25.58
C LYS A 264 -20.53 -25.95 24.73
N HIS A 265 -20.22 -25.93 23.44
CA HIS A 265 -20.52 -27.03 22.54
C HIS A 265 -19.68 -28.29 22.84
N LYS A 266 -18.38 -28.12 23.14
CA LYS A 266 -17.49 -29.21 23.59
C LYS A 266 -17.97 -29.79 24.92
N ARG A 267 -18.39 -28.96 25.88
CA ARG A 267 -18.95 -29.42 27.17
C ARG A 267 -20.26 -30.19 27.01
N ARG A 268 -21.16 -29.75 26.11
CA ARG A 268 -22.41 -30.46 25.78
C ARG A 268 -22.15 -31.82 25.15
N LYS A 269 -21.25 -31.91 24.16
CA LYS A 269 -20.84 -33.19 23.56
C LYS A 269 -20.27 -34.15 24.61
N LYS A 270 -19.40 -33.66 25.51
CA LYS A 270 -18.82 -34.47 26.60
C LYS A 270 -19.87 -34.97 27.62
N LYS A 271 -20.90 -34.16 27.93
CA LYS A 271 -22.04 -34.58 28.77
C LYS A 271 -22.90 -35.65 28.09
N LEU A 272 -23.23 -35.46 26.81
CA LEU A 272 -23.98 -36.44 26.02
C LEU A 272 -23.24 -37.78 25.96
N TRP A 273 -21.93 -37.75 25.68
CA TRP A 273 -21.09 -38.96 25.64
C TRP A 273 -21.06 -39.72 26.97
N ARG A 274 -21.00 -39.02 28.12
CA ARG A 274 -21.08 -39.63 29.45
C ARG A 274 -22.45 -40.26 29.73
N LYS A 275 -23.54 -39.65 29.21
CA LYS A 275 -24.91 -40.16 29.38
C LYS A 275 -25.17 -41.41 28.51
N PHE A 276 -24.53 -41.51 27.35
CA PHE A 276 -24.57 -42.72 26.52
C PHE A 276 -23.83 -43.89 27.18
N LYS A 277 -22.63 -43.65 27.75
CA LYS A 277 -21.87 -44.70 28.46
C LYS A 277 -22.53 -45.23 29.73
N SER A 278 -23.47 -44.50 30.34
CA SER A 278 -24.18 -44.94 31.54
C SER A 278 -25.46 -45.74 31.25
N ILE A 279 -25.77 -45.99 29.97
CA ILE A 279 -26.94 -46.79 29.53
C ILE A 279 -26.50 -48.19 29.05
N GLU A 280 -25.18 -48.43 28.91
CA GLU A 280 -24.59 -49.72 28.51
C GLU A 280 -24.03 -50.54 29.70
N LEU A 281 -24.45 -50.24 30.93
CA LEU A 281 -24.20 -51.03 32.15
C LEU A 281 -25.55 -51.30 32.82
#